data_AF-A0A1V5WT89-F1
#
_entry.id   AF-A0A1V5WT89-F1
#
_cell.length_a   1.000
_cell.length_b   1.000
_cell.length_c   1.000
_cell.angle_alpha   90.00
_cell.angle_beta   90.00
_cell.angle_gamma   90.00
#
_symmetry.space_group_name_H-M   'P 1'
#
loop_
_entity.id
_entity.type
_entity.pdbx_description
1 polymer ?
#
loop_
_entity_poly.entity_id
_entity_poly.type
_entity_poly.pdbx_seq_one_letter_code
_entity_poly.pdbx_strand_id
1 'polypeptide(L)' 'MMMSEYLGYSINRWARAISIRLSDEWDGNTIENKEDVKMLQEVLEESLKMNVEGCKKLIGSSIIEDDYFDSNL' A
#
# COMPACT_ATOMS: atom_id res chain seq x y z
N MET A 1 -16.36 -17.50 -2.10
CA MET A 1 -15.00 -17.16 -1.66
C MET A 1 -15.13 -15.84 -0.93
N MET A 2 -15.07 -15.82 0.41
CA MET A 2 -15.30 -14.59 1.17
C MET A 2 -14.16 -13.62 0.85
N MET A 3 -14.52 -12.42 0.42
CA MET A 3 -13.59 -11.32 0.18
C MET A 3 -12.70 -11.20 1.42
N SER A 4 -11.41 -11.43 1.22
CA SER A 4 -10.41 -11.57 2.27
C SER A 4 -10.28 -10.27 3.06
N GLU A 5 -11.00 -10.17 4.16
CA GLU A 5 -10.77 -9.15 5.18
C GLU A 5 -9.44 -9.50 5.87
N TYR A 6 -8.52 -8.54 5.92
CA TYR A 6 -7.32 -8.61 6.75
C TYR A 6 -7.45 -7.51 7.80
N LEU A 7 -7.39 -7.88 9.08
CA LEU A 7 -7.65 -6.98 10.22
C LEU A 7 -9.05 -6.32 10.19
N GLY A 8 -10.03 -6.90 9.49
CA GLY A 8 -11.39 -6.35 9.36
C GLY A 8 -11.53 -5.24 8.31
N TYR A 9 -10.48 -4.96 7.52
CA TYR A 9 -10.52 -3.96 6.46
C TYR A 9 -10.62 -4.59 5.07
N SER A 10 -11.25 -3.86 4.14
CA SER A 10 -11.38 -4.29 2.75
C SER A 10 -10.05 -4.25 2.00
N ILE A 11 -9.91 -5.11 0.99
CA ILE A 11 -8.78 -5.12 0.05
C ILE A 11 -8.46 -3.72 -0.48
N ASN A 12 -9.49 -2.94 -0.84
CA ASN A 12 -9.29 -1.61 -1.40
C ASN A 12 -8.64 -0.65 -0.39
N ARG A 13 -9.06 -0.73 0.88
CA ARG A 13 -8.50 0.13 1.92
C ARG A 13 -7.05 -0.23 2.21
N TRP A 14 -6.75 -1.52 2.24
CA TRP A 14 -5.42 -2.06 2.44
C TRP A 14 -4.46 -1.70 1.30
N ALA A 15 -4.86 -1.96 0.05
CA ALA A 15 -4.07 -1.66 -1.13
C ALA A 15 -3.74 -0.17 -1.23
N ARG A 16 -4.71 0.70 -0.91
CA ARG A 16 -4.51 2.15 -0.89
C ARG A 16 -3.52 2.59 0.20
N ALA A 17 -3.62 2.05 1.40
CA ALA A 17 -2.73 2.42 2.50
C ALA A 17 -1.26 2.07 2.20
N ILE A 18 -1.03 0.92 1.56
CA ILE A 18 0.32 0.47 1.19
C ILE A 18 0.84 1.22 -0.02
N SER A 19 0.01 1.49 -1.03
CA SER A 19 0.46 2.27 -2.19
C SER A 19 0.94 3.65 -1.76
N ILE A 20 0.24 4.30 -0.81
CA ILE A 20 0.67 5.57 -0.20
C ILE A 20 2.02 5.41 0.48
N ARG A 21 2.20 4.41 1.37
CA ARG A 21 3.47 4.16 2.08
C ARG A 21 4.65 4.11 1.12
N LEU A 22 4.51 3.26 0.10
CA LEU A 22 5.58 2.96 -0.84
C LEU A 22 5.87 4.13 -1.77
N SER A 23 4.84 4.88 -2.18
CA SER A 23 5.04 6.08 -2.97
C SER A 23 5.64 7.23 -2.17
N ASP A 24 5.34 7.31 -0.86
CA ASP A 24 5.89 8.35 0.02
C ASP A 24 7.39 8.16 0.28
N GLU A 25 7.85 6.91 0.41
CA GLU A 25 9.28 6.57 0.60
C GLU A 25 10.09 6.55 -0.70
N TRP A 26 9.44 6.77 -1.84
CA TRP A 26 10.17 6.85 -3.09
C TRP A 26 11.02 8.11 -3.09
N ASP A 27 12.33 7.97 -3.27
CA ASP A 27 13.30 9.08 -3.32
C ASP A 27 12.95 10.14 -4.40
N GLY A 28 12.15 9.74 -5.41
CA GLY A 28 11.62 10.64 -6.44
C GLY A 28 10.41 11.49 -6.00
N ASN A 29 9.88 11.31 -4.79
CA ASN A 29 8.72 12.06 -4.27
C ASN A 29 9.11 13.51 -3.94
N THR A 30 9.15 14.33 -4.98
CA THR A 30 9.45 15.75 -4.92
C THR A 30 8.25 16.58 -5.38
N ILE A 31 8.30 17.89 -5.14
CA ILE A 31 7.25 18.82 -5.61
C ILE A 31 7.11 18.80 -7.13
N GLU A 32 8.19 18.53 -7.86
CA GLU A 32 8.24 18.52 -9.33
C GLU A 32 7.61 17.25 -9.93
N ASN A 33 7.64 16.14 -9.20
CA ASN A 33 7.26 14.82 -9.70
C ASN A 33 5.90 14.33 -9.16
N LYS A 34 5.01 15.23 -8.75
CA LYS A 34 3.72 14.85 -8.13
C LYS A 34 2.83 13.98 -9.01
N GLU A 35 2.86 14.19 -10.33
CA GLU A 35 2.09 13.37 -11.28
C GLU A 35 2.65 11.94 -11.36
N ASP A 36 3.98 11.78 -11.32
CA ASP A 36 4.64 10.47 -11.32
C ASP A 36 4.38 9.73 -10.00
N VAL A 37 4.44 10.43 -8.87
CA VAL A 37 4.09 9.86 -7.55
C VAL A 37 2.65 9.35 -7.54
N LYS A 38 1.72 10.13 -8.11
CA LYS A 38 0.32 9.72 -8.24
C LYS A 38 0.18 8.50 -9.17
N MET A 39 0.87 8.49 -10.31
CA MET A 39 0.87 7.35 -11.22
C MET A 39 1.42 6.09 -10.56
N LEU A 40 2.51 6.20 -9.80
CA LEU A 40 3.09 5.13 -9.01
C LEU A 40 2.08 4.60 -7.98
N GLN A 41 1.42 5.49 -7.25
CA GLN A 41 0.39 5.12 -6.28
C GLN A 41 -0.76 4.33 -6.93
N GLU A 42 -1.26 4.78 -8.09
CA GLU A 42 -2.34 4.11 -8.82
C GLU A 42 -1.92 2.72 -9.32
N VAL A 43 -0.72 2.59 -9.89
CA VAL A 43 -0.17 1.31 -10.36
C VAL A 43 0.04 0.33 -9.20
N LEU A 44 0.58 0.82 -8.08
CA LEU A 44 0.77 0.01 -6.88
C LEU A 44 -0.57 -0.44 -6.30
N GLU A 45 -1.55 0.45 -6.18
CA GLU A 45 -2.87 0.11 -5.64
C GLU A 45 -3.53 -1.02 -6.44
N GLU A 46 -3.52 -0.93 -7.78
CA GLU A 46 -4.07 -2.00 -8.63
C GLU A 46 -3.26 -3.31 -8.52
N SER A 47 -1.92 -3.22 -8.48
CA SER A 47 -1.06 -4.41 -8.37
C SER A 47 -1.27 -5.13 -7.03
N LEU A 48 -1.42 -4.38 -5.93
CA LEU A 48 -1.65 -4.90 -4.59
C LEU A 48 -2.99 -5.64 -4.48
N LYS A 49 -4.02 -5.18 -5.21
CA LYS A 49 -5.33 -5.86 -5.29
C LYS A 49 -5.24 -7.24 -5.96
N MET A 50 -4.28 -7.44 -6.86
CA MET A 50 -4.14 -8.69 -7.63
C MET A 50 -3.47 -9.82 -6.85
N ASN A 51 -2.67 -9.54 -5.81
CA ASN A 51 -1.96 -10.56 -5.03
C ASN A 51 -1.88 -10.22 -3.54
N VAL A 52 -3.04 -10.13 -2.90
CA VAL A 52 -3.15 -9.77 -1.47
C VAL A 52 -2.30 -10.69 -0.57
N GLU A 53 -2.35 -12.00 -0.77
CA GLU A 53 -1.58 -12.95 0.06
C GLU A 53 -0.07 -12.84 -0.12
N GLY A 54 0.40 -12.54 -1.33
CA GLY A 54 1.81 -12.26 -1.58
C GLY A 54 2.26 -10.97 -0.89
N CYS A 55 1.43 -9.93 -0.98
CA CYS A 55 1.78 -8.61 -0.48
C CYS A 55 1.62 -8.51 1.06
N LYS A 56 0.82 -9.36 1.72
CA LYS A 56 0.81 -9.52 3.18
C LYS A 56 2.18 -9.86 3.76
N LYS A 57 3.07 -10.51 2.99
CA LYS A 57 4.44 -10.82 3.43
C LYS A 57 5.34 -9.59 3.60
N LEU A 58 4.91 -8.44 3.09
CA LEU A 58 5.62 -7.18 3.25
C LEU A 58 5.35 -6.57 4.64
N ILE A 59 4.27 -6.98 5.31
CA ILE A 59 3.90 -6.52 6.66
C ILE A 59 4.78 -7.21 7.69
N GLY A 60 5.23 -6.44 8.69
CA GLY A 60 6.23 -6.87 9.67
C GLY A 60 7.65 -6.94 9.10
N SER A 61 7.86 -6.39 7.91
CA SER A 61 9.18 -6.20 7.32
C SER A 61 9.63 -4.75 7.43
N SER A 62 10.88 -4.44 7.10
CA SER A 62 11.37 -3.06 7.00
C SER A 62 10.72 -2.25 5.87
N ILE A 63 9.85 -2.86 5.07
CA ILE A 63 9.08 -2.18 4.00
C ILE A 63 7.75 -1.65 4.56
N ILE A 64 7.05 -2.49 5.34
CA ILE A 64 5.79 -2.13 6.01
C ILE A 64 5.89 -2.66 7.44
N GLU A 65 6.10 -1.75 8.38
CA GLU A 65 6.16 -2.05 9.81
C GLU A 65 4.77 -2.44 10.33
N ASP A 66 4.72 -3.29 11.36
CA ASP A 66 3.46 -3.86 11.87
C ASP A 66 2.51 -2.78 12.41
N ASP A 67 3.06 -1.70 12.96
CA ASP A 67 2.34 -0.56 13.54
C ASP A 67 1.93 0.49 12.51
N TYR A 68 2.36 0.36 11.24
CA TYR A 68 2.01 1.30 10.18
C TYR A 68 0.50 1.52 10.09
N PHE A 69 -0.27 0.46 10.29
CA PHE A 69 -1.72 0.50 10.19
C PHE A 69 -2.43 1.04 11.42
N ASP A 70 -1.80 1.08 12.59
CA ASP A 70 -2.41 1.62 13.82
C ASP A 70 -2.66 3.13 13.72
N SER A 71 -1.92 3.82 12.85
CA SER A 71 -2.06 5.27 12.62
C SER A 71 -2.69 5.65 11.28
N ASN A 72 -2.84 4.69 10.35
CA ASN A 72 -3.19 4.96 8.95
C ASN A 72 -4.43 4.18 8.43
N LEU A 73 -5.08 3.37 9.28
CA LEU A 73 -6.36 2.69 9.03
C LEU A 73 -7.38 2.96 10.14
#